data_AF-A0A3N5WMK6-F1
#
_entry.id   AF-A0A3N5WMK6-F1
#
_cell.length_a   1.000
_cell.length_b   1.000
_cell.length_c   1.000
_cell.angle_alpha   90.00
_cell.angle_beta   90.00
_cell.angle_gamma   90.00
#
_symmetry.space_group_name_H-M   'P 1'
#
loop_
_entity.id
_entity.type
_entity.pdbx_description
1 polymer ?
#
loop_
_entity_poly.entity_id
_entity_poly.type
_entity_poly.pdbx_seq_one_letter_code
_entity_poly.pdbx_strand_id
1 'polypeptide(L)' 'MTDPTPTPNFALVFDWGNTLMRVFPEYSGPMASWPEVADVDGAVNALEALLGRHTMVV' A
#
# COMPACT_ATOMS: atom_id res chain seq x y z
N MET A 1 33.20 -22.43 -6.34
CA MET A 1 32.44 -21.40 -7.06
C MET A 1 30.99 -21.58 -6.64
N THR A 2 30.57 -20.87 -5.59
CA THR A 2 29.19 -20.92 -5.08
C THR A 2 28.40 -19.84 -5.80
N ASP A 3 27.31 -20.24 -6.45
CA ASP A 3 26.31 -19.31 -6.98
C ASP A 3 25.75 -18.47 -5.82
N PRO A 4 25.53 -17.14 -5.98
CA PRO A 4 24.86 -16.38 -4.95
C PRO A 4 23.45 -16.92 -4.76
N THR A 5 23.11 -17.27 -3.52
CA THR A 5 21.74 -17.64 -3.15
C THR A 5 20.78 -16.54 -3.62
N PRO A 6 19.72 -16.84 -4.37
CA PRO A 6 18.74 -15.84 -4.78
C PRO A 6 18.23 -15.13 -3.54
N THR A 7 18.34 -13.80 -3.50
CA THR A 7 17.75 -13.03 -2.42
C THR A 7 16.23 -13.18 -2.54
N PRO A 8 15.52 -13.62 -1.49
CA PRO A 8 14.07 -13.75 -1.56
C PRO A 8 13.47 -12.37 -1.87
N ASN A 9 12.74 -12.30 -2.98
CA ASN A 9 11.96 -11.11 -3.33
C ASN A 9 10.65 -11.18 -2.54
N PHE A 10 10.58 -10.44 -1.43
CA PHE A 10 9.37 -10.39 -0.62
C PHE A 10 8.35 -9.45 -1.27
N ALA A 11 7.11 -9.92 -1.38
CA ALA A 11 5.98 -9.08 -1.74
C ALA A 11 5.41 -8.40 -0.49
N LEU A 12 5.18 -7.10 -0.57
CA LEU A 12 4.48 -6.34 0.46
C LEU A 12 3.00 -6.24 0.06
N VAL A 13 2.13 -6.76 0.91
CA VAL A 13 0.68 -6.69 0.75
C VAL A 13 0.18 -5.58 1.66
N PHE A 14 -0.54 -4.62 1.09
CA PHE A 14 -1.13 -3.51 1.82
C PHE A 14 -2.63 -3.69 1.93
N ASP A 15 -3.17 -3.51 3.13
CA ASP A 15 -4.60 -3.25 3.28
C ASP A 15 -4.95 -1.85 2.74
N TRP A 16 -6.23 -1.60 2.46
CA TRP A 16 -6.69 -0.34 1.89
C TRP A 16 -7.12 0.67 2.96
N GLY A 17 -8.19 0.37 3.70
CA GLY A 17 -8.81 1.30 4.64
C GLY A 17 -8.01 1.47 5.93
N ASN A 18 -7.81 2.72 6.37
CA ASN A 18 -6.96 3.10 7.51
C ASN A 18 -5.49 2.66 7.40
N THR A 19 -5.08 2.17 6.23
CA THR A 19 -3.69 1.82 5.91
C THR A 19 -3.17 2.73 4.79
N LEU A 20 -3.78 2.67 3.61
CA LEU A 20 -3.43 3.53 2.48
C LEU A 20 -4.41 4.71 2.33
N MET A 21 -5.71 4.46 2.51
CA MET A 21 -6.76 5.46 2.38
C MET A 21 -7.48 5.66 3.71
N ARG A 22 -7.77 6.91 4.07
CA ARG A 22 -8.55 7.25 5.27
C ARG A 22 -9.98 6.74 5.14
N VAL A 23 -10.52 6.19 6.22
CA VAL A 23 -11.94 5.86 6.32
C VAL A 23 -12.67 7.06 6.92
N PHE A 24 -13.62 7.60 6.15
CA PHE A 24 -14.52 8.65 6.61
C PHE A 24 -15.76 8.00 7.24
N PRO A 25 -15.99 8.13 8.56
CA PRO A 25 -17.10 7.46 9.24
C PRO A 25 -18.49 7.89 8.78
N GLU A 26 -18.61 9.07 8.14
CA GLU A 26 -19.82 9.58 7.53
C GLU A 26 -20.19 8.91 6.20
N TYR A 27 -19.24 8.20 5.56
CA TYR A 27 -19.46 7.51 4.30
C TYR A 27 -19.69 6.02 4.52
N SER A 28 -20.43 5.39 3.60
CA SER A 28 -20.83 3.99 3.70
C SER A 28 -20.84 3.34 2.31
N GLY A 29 -20.75 2.01 2.28
CA GLY A 29 -20.64 1.27 1.01
C GLY A 29 -19.25 1.34 0.38
N PRO A 30 -19.09 0.93 -0.88
CA PRO A 30 -17.78 0.89 -1.55
C PRO A 30 -17.12 2.27 -1.63
N MET A 31 -15.85 2.37 -1.23
CA MET A 31 -15.08 3.63 -1.25
C MET A 31 -15.01 4.28 -2.65
N ALA A 32 -15.12 3.49 -3.72
CA ALA A 32 -15.20 3.98 -5.10
C ALA A 32 -16.46 4.80 -5.41
N SER A 33 -17.49 4.72 -4.57
CA SER A 33 -18.73 5.49 -4.68
C SER A 33 -18.77 6.70 -3.74
N TRP A 34 -17.73 6.91 -2.94
CA TRP A 34 -17.69 8.02 -1.99
C TRP A 34 -17.50 9.37 -2.71
N PRO A 35 -18.00 10.47 -2.13
CA PRO A 35 -17.81 11.81 -2.72
C PRO A 35 -16.34 12.23 -2.79
N GLU A 36 -15.53 11.77 -1.84
CA GLU A 36 -14.11 12.04 -1.77
C GLU A 36 -13.36 10.87 -1.13
N VAL A 37 -12.05 10.84 -1.38
CA VAL A 37 -11.09 9.91 -0.77
C VAL A 37 -9.83 10.69 -0.41
N ALA A 38 -9.11 10.24 0.63
CA ALA A 38 -7.86 10.86 1.05
C ALA A 38 -6.88 9.77 1.48
N ASP A 39 -5.59 9.99 1.26
CA ASP A 39 -4.52 9.12 1.74
C ASP A 39 -4.33 9.26 3.26
N VAL A 40 -3.91 8.17 3.90
CA VAL A 40 -3.41 8.24 5.29
C VAL A 40 -2.10 9.03 5.29
N ASP A 41 -1.91 9.91 6.28
CA ASP A 41 -0.70 10.75 6.35
C ASP A 41 0.59 9.92 6.27
N GLY A 42 1.41 10.22 5.27
CA GLY A 42 2.68 9.54 5.01
C GLY A 42 2.58 8.25 4.20
N ALA A 43 1.37 7.81 3.81
CA ALA A 43 1.21 6.62 2.97
C ALA A 43 1.93 6.77 1.63
N VAL A 44 1.79 7.94 0.97
CA VAL A 44 2.49 8.23 -0.29
C VAL A 44 4.01 8.14 -0.11
N ASN A 45 4.56 8.83 0.88
CA ASN A 45 6.01 8.81 1.15
C ASN A 45 6.53 7.39 1.47
N ALA A 46 5.74 6.58 2.18
CA ALA A 46 6.10 5.20 2.48
C ALA A 46 6.13 4.34 1.21
N LEU A 47 5.11 4.44 0.36
CA LEU A 47 5.06 3.73 -0.91
C LEU A 47 6.21 4.13 -1.85
N GLU A 48 6.51 5.43 -1.94
CA GLU A 48 7.65 5.93 -2.72
C GLU A 48 8.99 5.38 -2.22
N ALA A 49 9.18 5.29 -0.89
CA ALA A 49 10.41 4.74 -0.30
C ALA A 49 10.58 3.24 -0.57
N LEU A 50 9.48 2.51 -0.74
CA LEU A 50 9.43 1.06 -0.96
C LEU A 50 9.40 0.68 -2.45
N LEU A 51 8.99 1.60 -3.32
CA LEU A 51 8.90 1.40 -4.76
C LEU A 51 10.26 1.00 -5.35
N GLY A 52 10.25 -0.04 -6.19
CA GLY A 52 11.45 -0.58 -6.82
C GLY A 52 12.34 -1.43 -5.90
N ARG A 53 12.01 -1.54 -4.61
CA ARG A 53 12.69 -2.44 -3.66
C ARG A 53 11.93 -3.75 -3.43
N HIS A 54 10.60 -3.70 -3.54
CA HIS A 54 9.71 -4.83 -3.32
C HIS A 54 8.63 -4.86 -4.41
N THR A 55 8.11 -6.05 -4.67
CA THR A 55 6.81 -6.17 -5.33
C THR A 55 5.74 -5.69 -4.35
N MET A 56 4.91 -4.72 -4.74
CA MET A 56 3.84 -4.17 -3.89
C MET A 56 2.48 -4.52 -4.49
N VAL A 57 1.56 -4.99 -3.65
CA VAL A 57 0.19 -5.35 -4.04
C VAL A 57 -0.81 -4.86 -3.00
N VAL A 58 -2.04 -4.61 -3.44
CA VAL A 58 -3.23 -4.26 -2.65
C VAL A 58 -4.32 -5.29 -2.88
#